data_AF-K1XG06-F1
#
_entry.id   AF-K1XG06-F1
#
_cell.length_a   1.000
_cell.length_b   1.000
_cell.length_c   1.000
_cell.angle_alpha   90.00
_cell.angle_beta   90.00
_cell.angle_gamma   90.00
#
_symmetry.space_group_name_H-M   'P 1'
#
loop_
_entity.id
_entity.type
_entity.pdbx_description
1 polymer ?
#
loop_
_entity_poly.entity_id
_entity_poly.type
_entity_poly.pdbx_seq_one_letter_code
_entity_poly.pdbx_strand_id
1 'polypeptide(L)' 'MVTIDNQTPTKETVLSGQYKLARPLFMYTNGEPQGLVKEFLDFIKSAEGKKIVDSEGFVALS' A
#
# COMPACT_ATOMS: atom_id res chain seq x y z
N MET A 1 14.21 -17.47 4.30
CA MET A 1 13.88 -16.30 3.45
C MET A 1 15.08 -16.00 2.59
N VAL A 2 14.87 -15.68 1.31
CA VAL A 2 15.94 -15.28 0.40
C VAL A 2 16.06 -13.77 0.44
N THR A 3 17.28 -13.24 0.50
CA THR A 3 17.56 -11.80 0.39
C THR A 3 17.80 -11.43 -1.07
N ILE A 4 17.47 -10.19 -1.44
CA ILE A 4 17.73 -9.61 -2.78
C ILE A 4 18.54 -8.33 -2.56
N ASP A 5 19.68 -8.17 -3.24
CA ASP A 5 20.58 -7.02 -3.05
C ASP A 5 20.96 -6.77 -1.57
N ASN A 6 21.14 -7.83 -0.78
CA ASN A 6 21.36 -7.79 0.68
C ASN A 6 20.20 -7.18 1.49
N GLN A 7 19.00 -7.12 0.91
CA GLN A 7 17.79 -6.63 1.57
C GLN A 7 16.83 -7.79 1.86
N THR A 8 16.31 -7.83 3.08
CA THR A 8 15.29 -8.79 3.53
C THR A 8 13.90 -8.21 3.24
N PRO A 9 12.93 -8.99 2.73
CA PRO A 9 11.56 -8.49 2.50
C PRO A 9 10.84 -8.21 3.82
N THR A 10 10.90 -6.97 4.30
CA THR A 10 10.21 -6.50 5.52
C THR A 10 9.34 -5.29 5.19
N LYS A 11 8.35 -4.98 6.04
CA LYS A 11 7.51 -3.77 5.87
C LYS A 11 8.37 -2.50 5.76
N GLU A 12 9.40 -2.41 6.60
CA GLU A 12 10.33 -1.28 6.63
C GLU A 12 11.16 -1.15 5.35
N THR A 13 11.75 -2.24 4.85
CA THR A 13 12.60 -2.20 3.64
C THR A 13 11.78 -2.00 2.36
N VAL A 14 10.51 -2.42 2.34
CA VAL A 14 9.57 -2.13 1.26
C VAL A 14 9.19 -0.64 1.27
N LEU A 15 8.80 -0.09 2.43
CA LEU A 15 8.41 1.32 2.55
C LEU A 15 9.58 2.28 2.30
N SER A 16 10.80 1.90 2.65
CA SER A 16 12.01 2.69 2.37
C SER A 16 12.50 2.57 0.92
N GLY A 17 11.94 1.62 0.14
CA GLY A 17 12.37 1.33 -1.22
C GLY A 17 13.70 0.56 -1.33
N GLN A 18 14.29 0.14 -0.20
CA GLN A 18 15.51 -0.67 -0.17
C GLN A 18 15.25 -2.05 -0.78
N TYR A 19 14.13 -2.70 -0.43
CA TYR A 19 13.70 -3.94 -1.06
C TYR A 19 12.99 -3.64 -2.38
N LYS A 20 13.77 -3.61 -3.47
CA LYS A 20 13.32 -3.17 -4.81
C LYS A 20 12.28 -4.07 -5.46
N LEU A 21 12.14 -5.32 -5.02
CA LEU A 21 11.14 -6.25 -5.54
C LEU A 21 9.78 -6.04 -4.85
N ALA A 22 9.24 -4.84 -5.01
CA ALA A 22 7.92 -4.43 -4.54
C ALA A 22 7.25 -3.56 -5.61
N ARG A 23 5.91 -3.51 -5.60
CA ARG A 23 5.16 -2.63 -6.50
C ARG A 23 4.07 -1.88 -5.74
N PRO A 24 3.85 -0.59 -6.04
CA PRO A 24 2.68 0.12 -5.55
C PRO A 24 1.40 -0.43 -6.18
N LEU A 25 0.29 -0.31 -5.46
CA LEU A 25 -1.06 -0.54 -5.98
C LEU A 25 -1.73 0.81 -6.16
N PHE A 26 -1.81 1.26 -7.41
CA PHE A 26 -2.38 2.56 -7.74
C PHE A 26 -3.90 2.45 -7.96
N MET A 27 -4.61 3.48 -7.51
CA MET A 27 -6.00 3.74 -7.88
C MET A 27 -6.01 4.92 -8.86
N TYR A 28 -6.74 4.79 -9.96
CA TYR A 28 -6.83 5.82 -11.00
C TYR A 28 -8.26 6.32 -11.13
N THR A 29 -8.43 7.64 -11.22
CA THR A 29 -9.71 8.30 -11.47
C THR A 29 -9.57 9.26 -12.65
N ASN A 30 -10.65 9.47 -13.39
CA ASN A 30 -10.70 10.50 -14.42
C ASN A 30 -11.00 11.86 -13.77
N GLY A 31 -9.94 12.60 -13.43
CA GLY A 31 -10.04 13.84 -12.65
C GLY A 31 -10.24 13.59 -11.15
N GLU A 32 -10.63 14.66 -10.44
CA GLU A 32 -10.84 14.62 -8.99
C GLU A 32 -12.03 13.72 -8.61
N PRO A 33 -11.87 12.73 -7.70
CA PRO A 33 -12.94 11.83 -7.31
C PRO A 33 -14.06 12.58 -6.57
N GLN A 34 -15.31 12.23 -6.87
CA GLN A 34 -16.50 12.79 -6.25
C GLN A 34 -17.49 11.68 -5.83
N GLY A 35 -18.42 12.02 -4.94
CA GLY A 35 -19.45 11.12 -4.45
C GLY A 35 -18.88 9.80 -3.94
N LEU A 36 -19.50 8.68 -4.35
CA LEU A 36 -19.14 7.34 -3.90
C LEU A 36 -17.67 6.97 -4.18
N VAL A 37 -17.09 7.44 -5.30
CA VAL A 37 -15.68 7.16 -5.62
C VAL A 37 -14.77 7.83 -4.59
N LYS A 38 -15.09 9.07 -4.19
CA LYS A 38 -14.34 9.78 -3.15
C LYS A 38 -14.48 9.07 -1.80
N GLU A 39 -15.70 8.71 -1.42
CA GLU A 39 -15.98 8.01 -0.16
C GLU A 39 -15.21 6.69 -0.07
N PHE A 40 -15.17 5.92 -1.15
CA PHE A 40 -14.39 4.68 -1.19
C PHE A 40 -12.88 4.94 -1.06
N LEU A 41 -12.35 5.94 -1.78
CA LEU A 41 -10.93 6.29 -1.68
C LEU A 41 -10.55 6.83 -0.29
N ASP A 42 -11.46 7.54 0.38
CA ASP A 42 -11.28 7.99 1.76
C ASP A 42 -11.32 6.80 2.73
N PHE A 43 -12.24 5.85 2.53
CA PHE A 43 -12.34 4.63 3.32
C PHE A 43 -11.06 3.78 3.25
N ILE A 44 -10.53 3.50 2.06
CA ILE A 44 -9.31 2.68 1.95
C ILE A 44 -8.07 3.37 2.55
N LYS A 45 -8.07 4.71 2.64
CA LYS A 45 -7.02 5.50 3.29
C LYS A 45 -7.21 5.62 4.82
N SER A 46 -8.39 5.31 5.32
CA SER A 46 -8.72 5.38 6.74
C SER A 46 -7.95 4.35 7.58
N ALA A 47 -7.97 4.49 8.91
CA ALA A 47 -7.36 3.52 9.82
C ALA A 47 -7.97 2.11 9.67
N GLU A 48 -9.28 2.04 9.42
CA GLU A 48 -9.98 0.77 9.18
C GLU A 48 -9.51 0.12 7.88
N GLY A 49 -9.49 0.89 6.78
CA GLY A 49 -9.00 0.42 5.49
C GLY A 49 -7.56 -0.07 5.55
N LYS A 50 -6.67 0.69 6.20
CA LYS A 50 -5.27 0.30 6.42
C LYS A 50 -5.14 -1.00 7.22
N LYS A 51 -5.98 -1.22 8.24
CA LYS A 51 -6.00 -2.45 9.03
C LYS A 51 -6.38 -3.68 8.19
N ILE A 52 -7.36 -3.53 7.30
CA ILE A 52 -7.75 -4.60 6.36
C ILE A 52 -6.59 -4.92 5.42
N VAL A 53 -5.92 -3.90 4.86
CA VAL A 53 -4.76 -4.10 3.97
C VAL A 53 -3.64 -4.88 4.66
N ASP A 54 -3.31 -4.53 5.90
CA ASP A 54 -2.30 -5.26 6.69
C ASP A 54 -2.74 -6.71 7.00
N SER A 55 -4.03 -6.96 7.27
CA SER A 55 -4.53 -8.33 7.55
C SER A 55 -4.52 -9.25 6.34
N GLU A 56 -4.68 -8.69 5.13
CA GLU A 56 -4.62 -9.44 3.87
C GLU A 56 -3.17 -9.71 3.41
N GLY A 57 -2.16 -9.31 4.20
CA GLY A 57 -0.74 -9.58 3.92
C GLY A 57 -0.08 -8.55 2.98
N PHE A 58 -0.72 -7.40 2.75
CA PHE A 58 -0.11 -6.28 2.04
C PHE A 58 0.59 -5.33 3.01
N VAL A 59 1.38 -4.41 2.45
CA VAL A 59 1.99 -3.31 3.21
C VAL A 59 1.06 -2.09 3.12
N ALA A 60 0.37 -1.77 4.21
CA ALA A 60 -0.46 -0.57 4.26
C ALA A 60 0.37 0.72 4.14
N LEU A 61 -0.25 1.75 3.56
CA LEU A 61 0.32 3.10 3.49
C LEU A 61 0.56 3.65 4.89
N SER A 62 1.72 4.28 5.11
CA SER A 62 2.03 5.03 6.34
C SER A 62 1.01 6.12 6.60
#